data_AF-A0A935WUL0-F1
#
_entry.id   AF-A0A935WUL0-F1
#
_cell.length_a   1.000
_cell.length_b   1.000
_cell.length_c   1.000
_cell.angle_alpha   90.00
_cell.angle_beta   90.00
_cell.angle_gamma   90.00
#
_symmetry.space_group_name_H-M   'P 1'
#
loop_
_entity.id
_entity.type
_entity.pdbx_description
1 polymer ?
#
loop_
_entity_poly.entity_id
_entity_poly.type
_entity_poly.pdbx_seq_one_letter_code
_entity_poly.pdbx_strand_id
1 'polypeptide(L)'
;MTSTTDPFTSDIATLLMFSFQGEVVSQNSYWAERSIEAQLLYTIGQLNGDRSVGRLDAVELSDIRTTRDEDGRFRSRYRAVLPVAWGSKRNLPESYSLVLPLDLGSEATEHFAERYGSDCADPWAHDLSAGNYWYYYRPNRSTCQLDPSDVIRTVATASVGADNSTGKYPEYDRIWEDGELSVVSIFGKNEDGATTDDDAGIDAYNTFVRMLRTEFPGAVTTPAELSARPGVSAPDITLEVELAPARKLRVHALLVDNVRTAGPVFDARYGELSTEADLIAYNGHAGLGSNVRALARKGVFRAGKYQIIFMNGCDTFAYVDGALASARALLNPDDPTGTRYMDIVTNAQPSYFASNARADLALIRGLVSYSAPRTYQAIFKAMDPRQIVVVTGEEDNDYEPAFAHWEGFEVHGFVARDEAFRYQTETLPAGRYSFSIAGDGDADLYARIDALPTTTAFDCRPYAGGSAEQCPMTLETPGVVHLMVRGYADRSSFVLTGRPD
;
A
#
# COMPACT_ATOMS: atom_id res chain seq x y z
N MET A 1 -19.60 -19.35 12.63
CA MET A 1 -18.91 -18.37 11.78
C MET A 1 -17.57 -18.13 12.44
N THR A 2 -16.56 -18.88 12.00
CA THR A 2 -15.17 -18.59 12.38
C THR A 2 -14.84 -17.26 11.76
N SER A 3 -14.68 -16.24 12.61
CA SER A 3 -14.05 -14.97 12.23
C SER A 3 -12.66 -15.29 11.72
N THR A 4 -12.50 -15.49 10.42
CA THR A 4 -11.19 -15.44 9.78
C THR A 4 -10.79 -13.98 9.82
N THR A 5 -9.85 -13.65 10.70
CA THR A 5 -9.20 -12.34 10.71
C THR A 5 -8.45 -12.22 9.39
N ASP A 6 -8.64 -11.12 8.65
CA ASP A 6 -7.87 -10.76 7.45
C ASP A 6 -6.99 -9.58 7.86
N PRO A 7 -5.76 -9.83 8.34
CA PRO A 7 -4.97 -8.77 8.95
C PRO A 7 -4.69 -7.65 7.95
N PHE A 8 -4.69 -6.43 8.47
CA PHE A 8 -4.52 -5.19 7.75
C PHE A 8 -3.24 -4.51 8.22
N THR A 9 -2.20 -4.56 7.40
CA THR A 9 -0.94 -3.84 7.66
C THR A 9 -0.79 -2.65 6.72
N SER A 10 -0.44 -1.51 7.31
CA SER A 10 -0.01 -0.30 6.59
C SER A 10 0.94 0.53 7.46
N ASP A 11 1.87 1.26 6.82
CA ASP A 11 2.69 2.29 7.48
C ASP A 11 1.88 3.54 7.82
N ILE A 12 0.90 3.90 6.97
CA ILE A 12 0.14 5.16 7.08
C ILE A 12 -1.30 4.93 7.53
N ALA A 13 -1.97 3.92 7.00
CA ALA A 13 -3.40 3.74 7.20
C ALA A 13 -3.76 2.97 8.48
N THR A 14 -4.93 3.26 9.03
CA THR A 14 -5.60 2.46 10.05
C THR A 14 -6.91 1.96 9.49
N LEU A 15 -7.21 0.68 9.64
CA LEU A 15 -8.53 0.14 9.32
C LEU A 15 -9.56 0.63 10.34
N LEU A 16 -10.58 1.34 9.87
CA LEU A 16 -11.74 1.74 10.65
C LEU A 16 -12.98 1.01 10.14
N MET A 17 -13.92 0.72 11.02
CA MET A 17 -15.23 0.16 10.69
C MET A 17 -16.28 1.27 10.83
N PHE A 18 -16.88 1.65 9.71
CA PHE A 18 -17.92 2.68 9.65
C PHE A 18 -19.29 2.02 9.70
N SER A 19 -20.00 2.16 10.83
CA SER A 19 -21.37 1.66 10.96
C SER A 19 -22.39 2.78 10.80
N PHE A 20 -23.32 2.62 9.86
CA PHE A 20 -24.35 3.62 9.58
C PHE A 20 -25.65 2.99 9.07
N GLN A 21 -26.71 3.80 9.10
CA GLN A 21 -27.95 3.53 8.39
C GLN A 21 -27.98 4.36 7.11
N GLY A 22 -28.49 3.77 6.04
CA GLY A 22 -28.64 4.43 4.75
C GLY A 22 -30.02 4.22 4.14
N GLU A 23 -30.24 4.93 3.05
CA GLU A 23 -31.45 4.86 2.26
C GLU A 23 -31.13 5.11 0.79
N VAL A 24 -31.70 4.30 -0.10
CA VAL A 24 -31.61 4.48 -1.55
C VAL A 24 -32.97 4.29 -2.18
N VAL A 25 -33.24 5.04 -3.24
CA VAL A 25 -34.41 4.93 -4.11
C VAL A 25 -33.99 4.25 -5.41
N SER A 26 -34.77 3.25 -5.84
CA SER A 26 -34.57 2.50 -7.08
C SER A 26 -35.88 2.35 -7.86
N GLN A 27 -35.75 2.02 -9.15
CA GLN A 27 -36.89 1.84 -10.06
C GLN A 27 -37.59 0.47 -9.87
N ASN A 28 -36.99 -0.47 -9.13
CA ASN A 28 -37.52 -1.82 -8.92
C ASN A 28 -37.04 -2.46 -7.60
N SER A 29 -37.84 -3.36 -7.03
CA SER A 29 -37.54 -4.02 -5.75
C SER A 29 -36.44 -5.07 -5.81
N TYR A 30 -36.21 -5.69 -6.99
CA TYR A 30 -35.28 -6.81 -7.15
C TYR A 30 -33.80 -6.41 -7.08
N TRP A 31 -33.51 -5.10 -7.11
CA TRP A 31 -32.15 -4.57 -7.20
C TRP A 31 -31.76 -3.75 -5.97
N ALA A 32 -32.41 -3.97 -4.82
CA ALA A 32 -32.13 -3.20 -3.60
C ALA A 32 -30.65 -3.25 -3.23
N GLU A 33 -30.06 -4.45 -3.08
CA GLU A 33 -28.63 -4.62 -2.77
C GLU A 33 -27.73 -3.97 -3.82
N ARG A 34 -27.95 -4.26 -5.11
CA ARG A 34 -27.17 -3.64 -6.20
C ARG A 34 -27.25 -2.10 -6.21
N SER A 35 -28.41 -1.54 -5.87
CA SER A 35 -28.60 -0.09 -5.78
C SER A 35 -27.85 0.48 -4.58
N ILE A 36 -27.84 -0.24 -3.45
CA ILE A 36 -27.03 0.13 -2.28
C ILE A 36 -25.55 0.09 -2.63
N GLU A 37 -25.05 -1.00 -3.23
CA GLU A 37 -23.65 -1.13 -3.65
C GLU A 37 -23.23 0.00 -4.62
N ALA A 38 -24.08 0.30 -5.60
CA ALA A 38 -23.84 1.40 -6.52
C ALA A 38 -23.83 2.76 -5.82
N GLN A 39 -24.68 2.96 -4.81
CA GLN A 39 -24.70 4.19 -4.00
C GLN A 39 -23.42 4.30 -3.17
N LEU A 40 -22.94 3.19 -2.62
CA LEU A 40 -21.71 3.14 -1.83
C LEU A 40 -20.44 3.40 -2.66
N LEU A 41 -20.48 3.32 -3.99
CA LEU A 41 -19.38 3.80 -4.83
C LEU A 41 -19.05 5.28 -4.56
N TYR A 42 -20.05 6.11 -4.25
CA TYR A 42 -19.82 7.52 -3.91
C TYR A 42 -19.03 7.72 -2.62
N THR A 43 -18.95 6.70 -1.75
CA THR A 43 -18.05 6.76 -0.58
C THR A 43 -16.59 6.79 -1.01
N ILE A 44 -16.22 6.20 -2.14
CA ILE A 44 -14.84 6.21 -2.65
C ILE A 44 -14.39 7.64 -2.91
N GLY A 45 -15.17 8.39 -3.70
CA GLY A 45 -14.83 9.78 -3.99
C GLY A 45 -14.85 10.64 -2.73
N GLN A 46 -15.89 10.49 -1.91
CA GLN A 46 -16.02 11.30 -0.72
C GLN A 46 -14.84 11.07 0.25
N LEU A 47 -14.53 9.81 0.58
CA LEU A 47 -13.42 9.45 1.47
C LEU A 47 -12.06 9.82 0.88
N ASN A 48 -11.91 9.78 -0.45
CA ASN A 48 -10.69 10.23 -1.11
C ASN A 48 -10.37 11.70 -0.81
N GLY A 49 -11.39 12.54 -0.66
CA GLY A 49 -11.23 13.92 -0.19
C GLY A 49 -10.56 14.04 1.17
N ASP A 50 -10.65 12.98 1.99
CA ASP A 50 -10.07 12.86 3.33
C ASP A 50 -8.93 11.83 3.39
N ARG A 51 -8.23 11.63 2.26
CA ARG A 51 -7.09 10.69 2.12
C ARG A 51 -7.40 9.26 2.56
N SER A 52 -8.61 8.79 2.32
CA SER A 52 -9.07 7.48 2.78
C SER A 52 -9.90 6.79 1.70
N VAL A 53 -10.13 5.49 1.82
CA VAL A 53 -11.04 4.78 0.90
C VAL A 53 -11.74 3.61 1.59
N GLY A 54 -12.99 3.37 1.20
CA GLY A 54 -13.78 2.23 1.68
C GLY A 54 -13.49 0.95 0.90
N ARG A 55 -13.56 -0.20 1.57
CA ARG A 55 -13.45 -1.53 0.97
C ARG A 55 -14.85 -2.06 0.64
N LEU A 56 -15.27 -1.86 -0.61
CA LEU A 56 -16.67 -2.11 -1.00
C LEU A 56 -17.01 -3.59 -1.17
N ASP A 57 -16.06 -4.44 -1.52
CA ASP A 57 -16.25 -5.89 -1.59
C ASP A 57 -16.48 -6.52 -0.21
N ALA A 58 -15.99 -5.87 0.84
CA ALA A 58 -16.09 -6.32 2.23
C ALA A 58 -17.17 -5.57 3.03
N VAL A 59 -18.05 -4.80 2.38
CA VAL A 59 -19.14 -4.12 3.09
C VAL A 59 -20.17 -5.14 3.58
N GLU A 60 -20.53 -5.05 4.86
CA GLU A 60 -21.60 -5.88 5.42
C GLU A 60 -22.91 -5.12 5.37
N LEU A 61 -23.84 -5.61 4.54
CA LEU A 61 -25.20 -5.08 4.46
C LEU A 61 -26.16 -5.92 5.31
N SER A 62 -27.03 -5.25 6.05
CA SER A 62 -28.03 -5.89 6.92
C SER A 62 -29.30 -5.04 7.04
N ASP A 63 -30.35 -5.62 7.62
CA ASP A 63 -31.63 -4.95 7.88
C ASP A 63 -32.25 -4.29 6.64
N ILE A 64 -32.04 -4.85 5.44
CA ILE A 64 -32.55 -4.28 4.19
C ILE A 64 -34.08 -4.38 4.16
N ARG A 65 -34.76 -3.23 4.12
CA ARG A 65 -36.22 -3.13 4.07
C ARG A 65 -36.65 -2.25 2.93
N THR A 66 -37.44 -2.80 2.01
CA THR A 66 -37.91 -2.11 0.81
C THR A 66 -39.41 -1.83 0.91
N THR A 67 -39.79 -0.57 0.69
CA THR A 67 -41.18 -0.12 0.59
C THR A 67 -41.41 0.56 -0.74
N ARG A 68 -42.62 0.45 -1.30
CA ARG A 68 -42.99 1.18 -2.52
C ARG A 68 -43.62 2.53 -2.16
N ASP A 69 -43.18 3.61 -2.78
CA ASP A 69 -43.76 4.95 -2.60
C ASP A 69 -44.97 5.19 -3.53
N GLU A 70 -45.61 6.35 -3.37
CA GLU A 70 -46.81 6.75 -4.12
C GLU A 70 -46.54 6.92 -5.62
N ASP A 71 -45.31 7.29 -5.99
CA ASP A 71 -44.84 7.41 -7.38
C ASP A 71 -44.49 6.04 -7.99
N GLY A 72 -44.63 4.96 -7.20
CA GLY A 72 -44.36 3.60 -7.61
C GLY A 72 -42.88 3.20 -7.57
N ARG A 73 -41.98 4.07 -7.07
CA ARG A 73 -40.56 3.79 -6.85
C ARG A 73 -40.36 2.98 -5.59
N PHE A 74 -39.19 2.37 -5.46
CA PHE A 74 -38.84 1.51 -4.34
C PHE A 74 -37.80 2.20 -3.47
N ARG A 75 -38.11 2.35 -2.18
CA ARG A 75 -37.24 2.93 -1.17
C ARG A 75 -36.70 1.82 -0.28
N SER A 76 -35.39 1.62 -0.29
CA SER A 76 -34.69 0.61 0.48
C SER A 76 -33.88 1.27 1.60
N ARG A 77 -34.25 0.98 2.85
CA ARG A 77 -33.45 1.35 4.03
C ARG A 77 -32.56 0.18 4.41
N TYR A 78 -31.35 0.47 4.87
CA TYR A 78 -30.36 -0.56 5.20
C TYR A 78 -29.45 -0.12 6.35
N ARG A 79 -28.77 -1.09 6.96
CA ARG A 79 -27.59 -0.87 7.80
C ARG A 79 -26.37 -1.36 7.04
N ALA A 80 -25.28 -0.60 7.11
CA ALA A 80 -24.00 -0.96 6.55
C ALA A 80 -22.90 -0.92 7.62
N VAL A 81 -21.96 -1.84 7.53
CA VAL A 81 -20.64 -1.74 8.16
C VAL A 81 -19.61 -1.72 7.03
N LEU A 82 -18.99 -0.57 6.81
CA LEU A 82 -18.01 -0.35 5.75
C LEU A 82 -16.60 -0.33 6.35
N PRO A 83 -15.72 -1.27 5.98
CA PRO A 83 -14.30 -1.16 6.30
C PRO A 83 -13.68 0.00 5.52
N VAL A 84 -12.88 0.83 6.19
CA VAL A 84 -12.26 2.03 5.61
C VAL A 84 -10.78 2.04 5.94
N ALA A 85 -9.93 2.06 4.92
CA ALA A 85 -8.52 2.37 5.08
C ALA A 85 -8.38 3.88 5.31
N TRP A 86 -8.30 4.27 6.58
CA TRP A 86 -8.21 5.67 6.97
C TRP A 86 -6.76 6.14 6.93
N GLY A 87 -6.45 7.19 6.16
CA GLY A 87 -5.08 7.64 5.88
C GLY A 87 -4.30 8.29 7.02
N SER A 88 -4.50 7.87 8.26
CA SER A 88 -3.78 8.33 9.43
C SER A 88 -3.69 7.27 10.52
N LYS A 89 -2.52 7.15 11.17
CA LYS A 89 -2.35 6.40 12.42
C LYS A 89 -2.78 7.15 13.68
N ARG A 90 -2.96 8.47 13.61
CA ARG A 90 -3.14 9.33 14.80
C ARG A 90 -4.45 10.11 14.82
N ASN A 91 -4.88 10.61 13.67
CA ASN A 91 -6.08 11.44 13.55
C ASN A 91 -7.27 10.56 13.19
N LEU A 92 -7.75 9.76 14.15
CA LEU A 92 -8.83 8.81 13.93
C LEU A 92 -10.18 9.45 14.32
N PRO A 93 -11.15 9.61 13.40
CA PRO A 93 -12.46 10.12 13.74
C PRO A 93 -13.27 9.09 14.53
N GLU A 94 -14.09 9.55 15.48
CA GLU A 94 -15.13 8.72 16.12
C GLU A 94 -16.43 8.69 15.30
N SER A 95 -16.61 9.65 14.40
CA SER A 95 -17.75 9.71 13.49
C SER A 95 -17.40 10.39 12.17
N TYR A 96 -18.14 10.06 11.12
CA TYR A 96 -17.94 10.61 9.79
C TYR A 96 -19.28 10.87 9.10
N SER A 97 -19.48 12.07 8.54
CA SER A 97 -20.71 12.41 7.83
C SER A 97 -20.63 11.94 6.37
N LEU A 98 -21.48 10.99 6.00
CA LEU A 98 -21.63 10.52 4.62
C LEU A 98 -22.77 11.27 3.93
N VAL A 99 -22.55 11.69 2.69
CA VAL A 99 -23.52 12.41 1.86
C VAL A 99 -23.66 11.68 0.55
N LEU A 100 -24.68 10.83 0.41
CA LEU A 100 -24.80 9.91 -0.73
C LEU A 100 -25.98 10.32 -1.63
N PRO A 101 -25.92 10.11 -2.95
CA PRO A 101 -27.06 10.36 -3.83
C PRO A 101 -28.25 9.49 -3.44
N LEU A 102 -29.45 10.05 -3.35
CA LEU A 102 -30.62 9.32 -2.88
C LEU A 102 -31.21 8.39 -3.94
N ASP A 103 -31.23 8.81 -5.21
CA ASP A 103 -31.86 8.09 -6.32
C ASP A 103 -30.81 7.58 -7.31
N LEU A 104 -30.75 6.26 -7.49
CA LEU A 104 -29.80 5.57 -8.37
C LEU A 104 -30.45 5.02 -9.64
N GLY A 105 -31.60 5.57 -10.05
CA GLY A 105 -32.11 5.39 -11.41
C GLY A 105 -31.10 5.88 -12.46
N SER A 106 -31.09 5.28 -13.64
CA SER A 106 -30.14 5.64 -14.71
C SER A 106 -30.22 7.12 -15.08
N GLU A 107 -31.43 7.64 -15.33
CA GLU A 107 -31.66 9.06 -15.62
C GLU A 107 -31.31 9.97 -14.42
N ALA A 108 -31.61 9.52 -13.20
CA ALA A 108 -31.32 10.28 -11.99
C ALA A 108 -29.81 10.42 -11.77
N THR A 109 -29.03 9.38 -12.07
CA THR A 109 -27.57 9.38 -11.90
C THR A 109 -26.90 10.29 -12.93
N GLU A 110 -27.39 10.30 -14.18
CA GLU A 110 -26.96 11.24 -15.21
C GLU A 110 -27.24 12.68 -14.79
N HIS A 111 -28.48 12.97 -14.40
CA HIS A 111 -28.86 14.31 -13.93
C HIS A 111 -28.08 14.73 -12.68
N PHE A 112 -27.79 13.82 -11.75
CA PHE A 112 -26.99 14.11 -10.56
C PHE A 112 -25.56 14.52 -10.93
N ALA A 113 -24.93 13.81 -11.88
CA ALA A 113 -23.60 14.15 -12.37
C ALA A 113 -23.59 15.49 -13.13
N GLU A 114 -24.59 15.75 -13.98
CA GLU A 114 -24.72 17.00 -14.71
C GLU A 114 -24.96 18.20 -13.79
N ARG A 115 -25.83 18.03 -12.78
CA ARG A 115 -26.21 19.10 -11.85
C ARG A 115 -25.09 19.47 -10.88
N TYR A 116 -24.33 18.50 -10.39
CA TYR A 116 -23.39 18.72 -9.29
C TYR A 116 -21.92 18.55 -9.69
N GLY A 117 -21.61 17.97 -10.84
CA GLY A 117 -20.26 17.62 -11.24
C GLY A 117 -19.27 18.78 -11.24
N SER A 118 -19.66 19.99 -11.64
CA SER A 118 -18.76 21.15 -11.63
C SER A 118 -18.35 21.61 -10.23
N ASP A 119 -19.29 21.59 -9.28
CA ASP A 119 -19.13 22.23 -7.97
C ASP A 119 -18.74 21.26 -6.87
N CYS A 120 -19.13 19.99 -7.04
CA CYS A 120 -19.00 18.92 -6.07
C CYS A 120 -18.00 17.84 -6.51
N ALA A 121 -17.20 18.04 -7.56
CA ALA A 121 -16.12 17.13 -7.93
C ALA A 121 -14.75 17.59 -7.41
N ASP A 122 -13.78 16.68 -7.47
CA ASP A 122 -12.35 16.97 -7.35
C ASP A 122 -11.93 18.08 -8.35
N PRO A 123 -11.12 19.08 -7.94
CA PRO A 123 -10.69 20.17 -8.83
C PRO A 123 -10.01 19.73 -10.12
N TRP A 124 -9.39 18.55 -10.12
CA TRP A 124 -8.65 18.03 -11.27
C TRP A 124 -9.49 17.07 -12.12
N ALA A 125 -10.75 16.87 -11.75
CA ALA A 125 -11.67 16.07 -12.53
C ALA A 125 -11.97 16.74 -13.88
N HIS A 126 -12.01 15.93 -14.93
CA HIS A 126 -12.36 16.31 -16.28
C HIS A 126 -13.24 15.20 -16.88
N ASP A 127 -13.99 15.53 -17.92
CA ASP A 127 -14.86 14.58 -18.64
C ASP A 127 -15.80 13.79 -17.70
N LEU A 128 -16.45 14.51 -16.78
CA LEU A 128 -17.39 13.95 -15.83
C LEU A 128 -18.65 13.41 -16.51
N SER A 129 -19.05 12.22 -16.08
CA SER A 129 -20.24 11.48 -16.51
C SER A 129 -20.81 10.69 -15.33
N ALA A 130 -22.02 10.16 -15.46
CA ALA A 130 -22.57 9.23 -14.48
C ALA A 130 -21.64 8.03 -14.19
N GLY A 131 -20.85 7.60 -15.18
CA GLY A 131 -19.98 6.44 -15.08
C GLY A 131 -18.70 6.63 -14.24
N ASN A 132 -18.23 7.87 -14.09
CA ASN A 132 -16.99 8.19 -13.35
C ASN A 132 -17.17 9.24 -12.25
N TYR A 133 -18.29 9.94 -12.18
CA TYR A 133 -18.46 11.04 -11.22
C TYR A 133 -18.37 10.60 -9.76
N TRP A 134 -18.90 9.42 -9.41
CA TRP A 134 -18.81 8.85 -8.06
C TRP A 134 -17.36 8.78 -7.53
N TYR A 135 -16.37 8.61 -8.41
CA TYR A 135 -14.93 8.57 -8.08
C TYR A 135 -14.39 9.97 -7.74
N TYR A 136 -14.83 10.96 -8.50
CA TYR A 136 -14.44 12.35 -8.32
C TYR A 136 -15.32 13.11 -7.32
N TYR A 137 -16.37 12.48 -6.78
CA TYR A 137 -17.32 13.13 -5.89
C TYR A 137 -16.65 13.66 -4.61
N ARG A 138 -16.93 14.91 -4.26
CA ARG A 138 -16.37 15.66 -3.13
C ARG A 138 -17.46 16.56 -2.51
N PRO A 139 -18.42 15.98 -1.76
CA PRO A 139 -19.57 16.70 -1.23
C PRO A 139 -19.24 17.74 -0.16
N ASN A 140 -18.08 17.61 0.48
CA ASN A 140 -17.65 18.49 1.57
C ASN A 140 -16.92 19.76 1.09
N ARG A 141 -16.81 19.97 -0.23
CA ARG A 141 -16.24 21.20 -0.78
C ARG A 141 -17.13 22.39 -0.43
N SER A 142 -16.50 23.53 -0.16
CA SER A 142 -17.23 24.78 0.10
C SER A 142 -18.07 25.27 -1.08
N THR A 143 -17.69 24.89 -2.31
CA THR A 143 -18.43 25.18 -3.54
C THR A 143 -19.65 24.27 -3.72
N CYS A 144 -19.67 23.10 -3.07
CA CYS A 144 -20.68 22.08 -3.32
C CYS A 144 -22.00 22.40 -2.61
N GLN A 145 -23.05 22.65 -3.38
CA GLN A 145 -24.39 22.91 -2.89
C GLN A 145 -25.37 21.82 -3.35
N LEU A 146 -25.49 20.76 -2.56
CA LEU A 146 -26.39 19.65 -2.84
C LEU A 146 -27.80 19.96 -2.33
N ASP A 147 -28.80 19.77 -3.19
CA ASP A 147 -30.21 19.85 -2.81
C ASP A 147 -30.54 18.73 -1.81
N PRO A 148 -31.14 19.04 -0.64
CA PRO A 148 -31.53 18.02 0.33
C PRO A 148 -32.49 16.95 -0.22
N SER A 149 -33.21 17.22 -1.33
CA SER A 149 -34.05 16.20 -1.99
C SER A 149 -33.26 15.14 -2.74
N ASP A 150 -32.02 15.45 -3.15
CA ASP A 150 -31.24 14.62 -4.06
C ASP A 150 -30.23 13.72 -3.33
N VAL A 151 -30.07 13.92 -2.01
CA VAL A 151 -29.07 13.21 -1.20
C VAL A 151 -29.62 12.71 0.12
N ILE A 152 -29.05 11.62 0.61
CA ILE A 152 -29.16 11.21 2.00
C ILE A 152 -27.91 11.65 2.77
N ARG A 153 -28.13 12.29 3.92
CA ARG A 153 -27.06 12.64 4.88
C ARG A 153 -27.17 11.70 6.06
N THR A 154 -26.11 10.96 6.32
CA THR A 154 -26.02 10.04 7.45
C THR A 154 -24.71 10.23 8.20
N VAL A 155 -24.68 9.84 9.46
CA VAL A 155 -23.48 9.89 10.29
C VAL A 155 -23.08 8.45 10.59
N ALA A 156 -21.91 8.06 10.12
CA ALA A 156 -21.29 6.80 10.48
C ALA A 156 -20.60 6.95 11.84
N THR A 157 -20.81 5.96 12.71
CA THR A 157 -19.92 5.74 13.85
C THR A 157 -18.68 5.05 13.33
N ALA A 158 -17.50 5.57 13.68
CA ALA A 158 -16.22 5.01 13.29
C ALA A 158 -15.52 4.39 14.50
N SER A 159 -15.07 3.14 14.35
CA SER A 159 -14.29 2.42 15.37
C SER A 159 -13.08 1.75 14.76
N VAL A 160 -11.99 1.62 15.51
CA VAL A 160 -10.80 0.89 15.05
C VAL A 160 -11.16 -0.57 14.81
N GLY A 161 -10.84 -1.08 13.61
CA GLY A 161 -11.06 -2.47 13.23
C GLY A 161 -10.13 -3.42 14.00
N ALA A 162 -10.63 -4.61 14.32
CA ALA A 162 -9.87 -5.63 15.06
C ALA A 162 -8.70 -6.20 14.23
N ASP A 163 -8.78 -6.13 12.91
CA ASP A 163 -7.81 -6.73 12.01
C ASP A 163 -6.55 -5.89 11.78
N ASN A 164 -6.42 -4.69 12.37
CA ASN A 164 -5.18 -3.92 12.27
C ASN A 164 -4.00 -4.73 12.84
N SER A 165 -2.99 -4.98 12.01
CA SER A 165 -1.77 -5.72 12.35
C SER A 165 -0.54 -4.81 12.31
N THR A 166 0.48 -5.21 13.07
CA THR A 166 1.78 -4.54 13.12
C THR A 166 2.91 -5.56 13.11
N GLY A 167 4.05 -5.22 12.49
CA GLY A 167 5.27 -6.01 12.61
C GLY A 167 5.30 -7.30 11.79
N LYS A 168 4.35 -7.47 10.87
CA LYS A 168 4.29 -8.61 9.95
C LYS A 168 5.37 -8.52 8.88
N TYR A 169 5.95 -9.65 8.54
CA TYR A 169 6.94 -9.81 7.48
C TYR A 169 6.30 -10.48 6.27
N PRO A 170 6.83 -10.21 5.06
CA PRO A 170 6.78 -11.19 3.99
C PRO A 170 7.34 -12.54 4.43
N GLU A 171 6.86 -13.64 3.86
CA GLU A 171 7.38 -14.99 4.10
C GLU A 171 8.75 -15.19 3.41
N TYR A 172 9.82 -14.62 3.97
CA TYR A 172 11.15 -14.63 3.35
C TYR A 172 11.70 -16.05 3.13
N ASP A 173 11.44 -16.98 4.03
CA ASP A 173 11.85 -18.38 3.87
C ASP A 173 11.13 -19.06 2.68
N ARG A 174 9.86 -18.73 2.44
CA ARG A 174 9.08 -19.20 1.28
C ARG A 174 9.52 -18.54 -0.02
N ILE A 175 9.75 -17.24 -0.02
CA ILE A 175 10.26 -16.50 -1.18
C ILE A 175 11.63 -17.07 -1.60
N TRP A 176 12.49 -17.35 -0.63
CA TRP A 176 13.86 -17.79 -0.89
C TRP A 176 14.05 -19.32 -0.85
N GLU A 177 12.96 -20.10 -0.91
CA GLU A 177 12.99 -21.56 -0.77
C GLU A 177 13.79 -22.24 -1.89
N ASP A 178 13.73 -21.70 -3.10
CA ASP A 178 14.39 -22.24 -4.31
C ASP A 178 15.70 -21.52 -4.66
N GLY A 179 16.11 -20.54 -3.84
CA GLY A 179 17.31 -19.75 -4.08
C GLY A 179 17.13 -18.56 -5.03
N GLU A 180 15.92 -18.28 -5.51
CA GLU A 180 15.65 -17.22 -6.48
C GLU A 180 14.48 -16.34 -6.00
N LEU A 181 14.65 -15.02 -6.06
CA LEU A 181 13.53 -14.08 -6.02
C LEU A 181 13.12 -13.78 -7.46
N SER A 182 11.96 -14.27 -7.87
CA SER A 182 11.35 -14.09 -9.19
C SER A 182 10.26 -13.02 -9.16
N VAL A 183 10.45 -11.96 -9.92
CA VAL A 183 9.58 -10.78 -9.93
C VAL A 183 9.00 -10.56 -11.32
N VAL A 184 7.69 -10.29 -11.40
CA VAL A 184 6.99 -9.90 -12.63
C VAL A 184 6.37 -8.53 -12.41
N SER A 185 6.93 -7.50 -13.04
CA SER A 185 6.41 -6.14 -12.98
C SER A 185 5.82 -5.75 -14.33
N ILE A 186 4.53 -5.45 -14.35
CA ILE A 186 3.72 -5.20 -15.54
C ILE A 186 3.34 -3.73 -15.55
N PHE A 187 3.65 -3.03 -16.63
CA PHE A 187 3.29 -1.63 -16.85
C PHE A 187 2.24 -1.55 -17.96
N GLY A 188 1.05 -1.07 -17.60
CA GLY A 188 0.02 -0.65 -18.55
C GLY A 188 0.32 0.76 -19.07
N LYS A 189 0.06 1.01 -20.35
CA LYS A 189 0.13 2.37 -20.90
C LYS A 189 -1.00 3.24 -20.34
N ASN A 190 -0.79 4.55 -20.35
CA ASN A 190 -1.85 5.50 -20.02
C ASN A 190 -2.88 5.58 -21.15
N GLU A 191 -2.41 5.59 -22.39
CA GLU A 191 -3.20 5.58 -23.62
C GLU A 191 -2.93 4.33 -24.46
N ASP A 192 -3.99 3.59 -24.80
CA ASP A 192 -3.89 2.43 -25.68
C ASP A 192 -3.30 2.82 -27.04
N GLY A 193 -2.29 2.07 -27.51
CA GLY A 193 -1.63 2.34 -28.79
C GLY A 193 -0.56 3.42 -28.75
N ALA A 194 -0.29 4.04 -27.59
CA ALA A 194 0.83 4.96 -27.44
C ALA A 194 2.17 4.27 -27.76
N THR A 195 3.10 5.03 -28.34
CA THR A 195 4.40 4.53 -28.83
C THR A 195 5.61 5.31 -28.33
N THR A 196 5.40 6.47 -27.71
CA THR A 196 6.45 7.34 -27.17
C THR A 196 6.39 7.39 -25.66
N ASP A 197 7.46 7.87 -25.03
CA ASP A 197 7.59 8.10 -23.60
C ASP A 197 6.94 9.40 -23.12
N ASP A 198 6.16 10.08 -23.98
CA ASP A 198 5.18 11.09 -23.54
C ASP A 198 4.02 10.41 -22.78
N ASP A 199 3.76 9.12 -23.05
CA ASP A 199 2.83 8.31 -22.29
C ASP A 199 3.40 7.99 -20.90
N ALA A 200 2.61 8.30 -19.86
CA ALA A 200 3.04 8.15 -18.48
C ALA A 200 3.37 6.69 -18.08
N GLY A 201 2.68 5.71 -18.67
CA GLY A 201 2.97 4.28 -18.44
C GLY A 201 4.27 3.84 -19.10
N ILE A 202 4.56 4.32 -20.30
CA ILE A 202 5.84 4.08 -20.99
C ILE A 202 7.00 4.75 -20.23
N ASP A 203 6.83 5.98 -19.74
CA ASP A 203 7.85 6.64 -18.92
C ASP A 203 8.09 5.91 -17.59
N ALA A 204 7.03 5.45 -16.93
CA ALA A 204 7.13 4.64 -15.71
C ALA A 204 7.92 3.35 -15.95
N TYR A 205 7.62 2.63 -17.04
CA TYR A 205 8.37 1.44 -17.47
C TYR A 205 9.85 1.74 -17.70
N ASN A 206 10.16 2.78 -18.49
CA ASN A 206 11.53 3.20 -18.77
C ASN A 206 12.28 3.59 -17.50
N THR A 207 11.59 4.27 -16.58
CA THR A 207 12.14 4.67 -15.29
C THR A 207 12.44 3.46 -14.41
N PHE A 208 11.55 2.47 -14.37
CA PHE A 208 11.76 1.23 -13.63
C PHE A 208 12.98 0.46 -14.14
N VAL A 209 13.08 0.23 -15.46
CA VAL A 209 14.22 -0.47 -16.08
C VAL A 209 15.53 0.26 -15.79
N ARG A 210 15.55 1.59 -15.91
CA ARG A 210 16.73 2.41 -15.58
C ARG A 210 17.12 2.28 -14.11
N MET A 211 16.15 2.34 -13.21
CA MET A 211 16.38 2.21 -11.77
C MET A 211 16.91 0.83 -11.40
N LEU A 212 16.35 -0.25 -11.95
CA LEU A 212 16.85 -1.62 -11.73
C LEU A 212 18.30 -1.78 -12.18
N ARG A 213 18.65 -1.29 -13.37
CA ARG A 213 20.04 -1.36 -13.88
C ARG A 213 21.02 -0.55 -13.02
N THR A 214 20.54 0.52 -12.41
CA THR A 214 21.35 1.35 -11.49
C THR A 214 21.53 0.64 -10.16
N GLU A 215 20.48 0.02 -9.64
CA GLU A 215 20.51 -0.73 -8.38
C GLU A 215 21.39 -1.98 -8.48
N PHE A 216 21.33 -2.67 -9.61
CA PHE A 216 22.03 -3.93 -9.85
C PHE A 216 22.98 -3.79 -11.07
N PRO A 217 24.11 -3.07 -10.94
CA PRO A 217 25.00 -2.76 -12.05
C PRO A 217 25.70 -3.99 -12.67
N GLY A 218 25.68 -5.14 -11.99
CA GLY A 218 26.20 -6.42 -12.50
C GLY A 218 25.14 -7.31 -13.16
N ALA A 219 23.90 -6.84 -13.30
CA ALA A 219 22.82 -7.65 -13.85
C ALA A 219 22.95 -7.85 -15.36
N VAL A 220 22.64 -9.06 -15.82
CA VAL A 220 22.51 -9.40 -17.23
C VAL A 220 21.07 -9.14 -17.66
N THR A 221 20.87 -8.49 -18.81
CA THR A 221 19.54 -8.27 -19.36
C THR A 221 19.29 -9.12 -20.59
N THR A 222 18.04 -9.50 -20.80
CA THR A 222 17.51 -10.06 -22.04
C THR A 222 16.38 -9.15 -22.52
N PRO A 223 16.51 -8.49 -23.69
CA PRO A 223 17.66 -8.52 -24.59
C PRO A 223 18.93 -7.89 -23.97
N ALA A 224 20.11 -8.32 -24.45
CA ALA A 224 21.41 -7.89 -23.92
C ALA A 224 21.69 -6.41 -24.22
N GLU A 225 21.33 -5.94 -25.41
CA GLU A 225 21.46 -4.54 -25.81
C GLU A 225 20.15 -3.81 -25.54
N LEU A 226 20.18 -2.88 -24.60
CA LEU A 226 19.04 -2.05 -24.22
C LEU A 226 19.35 -0.57 -24.41
N SER A 227 18.47 0.13 -25.10
CA SER A 227 18.51 1.60 -25.14
C SER A 227 18.30 2.20 -23.75
N ALA A 228 18.62 3.48 -23.58
CA ALA A 228 18.38 4.19 -22.32
C ALA A 228 16.87 4.32 -21.99
N ARG A 229 16.01 4.19 -23.00
CA ARG A 229 14.54 4.30 -22.92
C ARG A 229 13.93 3.22 -23.82
N PRO A 230 13.87 1.96 -23.38
CA PRO A 230 13.44 0.83 -24.22
C PRO A 230 12.01 0.96 -24.74
N GLY A 231 11.06 1.36 -23.89
CA GLY A 231 9.65 1.55 -24.23
C GLY A 231 9.09 0.40 -25.08
N VAL A 232 8.32 0.75 -26.10
CA VAL A 232 7.71 -0.24 -27.01
C VAL A 232 8.71 -1.01 -27.89
N SER A 233 9.97 -0.57 -27.97
CA SER A 233 10.99 -1.28 -28.76
C SER A 233 11.54 -2.53 -28.06
N ALA A 234 11.42 -2.59 -26.73
CA ALA A 234 11.71 -3.76 -25.92
C ALA A 234 10.68 -3.84 -24.79
N PRO A 235 9.45 -4.33 -25.06
CA PRO A 235 8.36 -4.36 -24.09
C PRO A 235 8.42 -5.56 -23.12
N ASP A 236 9.32 -6.50 -23.32
CA ASP A 236 9.60 -7.61 -22.40
C ASP A 236 11.11 -7.61 -22.14
N ILE A 237 11.48 -7.29 -20.90
CA ILE A 237 12.87 -7.26 -20.46
C ILE A 237 12.99 -8.17 -19.25
N THR A 238 13.93 -9.11 -19.32
CA THR A 238 14.35 -9.89 -18.15
C THR A 238 15.68 -9.36 -17.65
N LEU A 239 15.82 -9.15 -16.36
CA LEU A 239 17.05 -8.78 -15.68
C LEU A 239 17.40 -9.85 -14.66
N GLU A 240 18.64 -10.35 -14.69
CA GLU A 240 19.13 -11.41 -13.81
C GLU A 240 20.43 -11.00 -13.12
N VAL A 241 20.52 -11.23 -11.81
CA VAL A 241 21.72 -10.95 -11.03
C VAL A 241 21.92 -11.99 -9.93
N GLU A 242 23.16 -12.43 -9.72
CA GLU A 242 23.55 -13.23 -8.55
C GLU A 242 23.87 -12.28 -7.39
N LEU A 243 23.08 -12.37 -6.31
CA LEU A 243 23.21 -11.51 -5.13
C LEU A 243 24.25 -12.05 -4.15
N ALA A 244 24.31 -13.37 -4.03
CA ALA A 244 25.25 -14.15 -3.22
C ALA A 244 25.30 -15.59 -3.77
N PRO A 245 26.24 -16.44 -3.33
CA PRO A 245 26.28 -17.83 -3.76
C PRO A 245 24.92 -18.52 -3.56
N ALA A 246 24.36 -19.06 -4.63
CA ALA A 246 23.02 -19.69 -4.66
C ALA A 246 21.84 -18.77 -4.30
N ARG A 247 22.01 -17.45 -4.42
CA ARG A 247 20.94 -16.44 -4.26
C ARG A 247 20.87 -15.59 -5.52
N LYS A 248 19.75 -15.67 -6.24
CA LYS A 248 19.52 -14.97 -7.51
C LYS A 248 18.31 -14.05 -7.41
N LEU A 249 18.37 -12.95 -8.15
CA LEU A 249 17.23 -12.10 -8.43
C LEU A 249 16.95 -12.17 -9.93
N ARG A 250 15.71 -12.47 -10.30
CA ARG A 250 15.20 -12.39 -11.68
C ARG A 250 14.01 -11.44 -11.70
N VAL A 251 14.07 -10.41 -12.54
CA VAL A 251 13.00 -9.42 -12.72
C VAL A 251 12.55 -9.39 -14.18
N HIS A 252 11.29 -9.69 -14.42
CA HIS A 252 10.62 -9.54 -15.70
C HIS A 252 9.83 -8.23 -15.71
N ALA A 253 10.24 -7.28 -16.54
CA ALA A 253 9.54 -6.03 -16.78
C ALA A 253 8.75 -6.13 -18.10
N LEU A 254 7.42 -6.11 -18.00
CA LEU A 254 6.50 -6.18 -19.14
C LEU A 254 5.83 -4.82 -19.38
N LEU A 255 5.72 -4.40 -20.63
CA LEU A 255 4.96 -3.24 -21.08
C LEU A 255 3.81 -3.70 -21.98
N VAL A 256 2.59 -3.26 -21.68
CA VAL A 256 1.37 -3.66 -22.39
C VAL A 256 0.45 -2.45 -22.54
N ASP A 257 -0.34 -2.37 -23.61
CA ASP A 257 -1.39 -1.34 -23.72
C ASP A 257 -2.34 -1.45 -22.51
N ASN A 258 -3.02 -2.58 -22.41
CA ASN A 258 -3.98 -2.85 -21.34
C ASN A 258 -4.09 -4.36 -21.09
N VAL A 259 -4.01 -4.79 -19.83
CA VAL A 259 -4.04 -6.22 -19.46
C VAL A 259 -5.35 -6.92 -19.81
N ARG A 260 -6.47 -6.19 -19.95
CA ARG A 260 -7.78 -6.78 -20.32
C ARG A 260 -7.85 -7.13 -21.80
N THR A 261 -7.31 -6.26 -22.65
CA THR A 261 -7.36 -6.40 -24.11
C THR A 261 -6.05 -6.94 -24.69
N ALA A 262 -5.05 -7.18 -23.83
CA ALA A 262 -3.82 -7.84 -24.21
C ALA A 262 -4.10 -9.16 -24.93
N GLY A 263 -3.38 -9.38 -26.03
CA GLY A 263 -3.56 -10.54 -26.90
C GLY A 263 -2.86 -11.81 -26.41
N PRO A 264 -2.99 -12.93 -27.15
CA PRO A 264 -2.50 -14.24 -26.74
C PRO A 264 -1.01 -14.33 -26.40
N VAL A 265 -0.18 -13.46 -27.00
CA VAL A 265 1.27 -13.41 -26.72
C VAL A 265 1.53 -12.96 -25.28
N PHE A 266 0.86 -11.91 -24.83
CA PHE A 266 0.97 -11.45 -23.45
C PHE A 266 0.37 -12.48 -22.49
N ASP A 267 -0.77 -13.06 -22.83
CA ASP A 267 -1.45 -14.03 -21.95
C ASP A 267 -0.59 -15.28 -21.72
N ALA A 268 0.02 -15.82 -22.78
CA ALA A 268 0.95 -16.94 -22.67
C ALA A 268 2.19 -16.57 -21.84
N ARG A 269 2.76 -15.38 -22.08
CA ARG A 269 3.95 -14.91 -21.37
C ARG A 269 3.66 -14.67 -19.89
N TYR A 270 2.56 -14.01 -19.57
CA TYR A 270 2.17 -13.77 -18.18
C TYR A 270 1.84 -15.07 -17.46
N GLY A 271 1.13 -16.01 -18.11
CA GLY A 271 0.85 -17.33 -17.52
C GLY A 271 2.12 -18.13 -17.21
N GLU A 272 3.10 -18.12 -18.12
CA GLU A 272 4.42 -18.72 -17.87
C GLU A 272 5.08 -18.11 -16.63
N LEU A 273 5.16 -16.78 -16.58
CA LEU A 273 5.87 -16.06 -15.53
C LEU A 273 5.16 -16.11 -14.17
N SER A 274 3.83 -16.00 -14.14
CA SER A 274 3.05 -15.96 -12.90
C SER A 274 3.09 -17.27 -12.11
N THR A 275 3.45 -18.38 -12.76
CA THR A 275 3.48 -19.71 -12.14
C THR A 275 4.54 -19.79 -11.04
N GLU A 276 5.68 -19.14 -11.26
CA GLU A 276 6.87 -19.23 -10.40
C GLU A 276 7.21 -17.91 -9.71
N ALA A 277 6.56 -16.81 -10.06
CA ALA A 277 6.81 -15.51 -9.47
C ALA A 277 6.56 -15.49 -7.95
N ASP A 278 7.45 -14.86 -7.20
CA ASP A 278 7.25 -14.53 -5.78
C ASP A 278 6.57 -13.17 -5.63
N LEU A 279 6.80 -12.25 -6.57
CA LEU A 279 6.18 -10.94 -6.61
C LEU A 279 5.60 -10.67 -8.00
N ILE A 280 4.30 -10.38 -8.06
CA ILE A 280 3.62 -9.90 -9.27
C ILE A 280 3.11 -8.48 -9.00
N ALA A 281 3.65 -7.49 -9.71
CA ALA A 281 3.22 -6.11 -9.62
C ALA A 281 2.53 -5.67 -10.91
N TYR A 282 1.35 -5.04 -10.79
CA TYR A 282 0.67 -4.37 -11.88
C TYR A 282 0.64 -2.86 -11.65
N ASN A 283 1.23 -2.13 -12.59
CA ASN A 283 1.38 -0.68 -12.60
C ASN A 283 0.55 -0.10 -13.75
N GLY A 284 -0.49 0.65 -13.44
CA GLY A 284 -1.32 1.28 -14.46
C GLY A 284 -2.67 1.70 -13.93
N HIS A 285 -3.59 1.99 -14.86
CA HIS A 285 -4.97 2.35 -14.51
C HIS A 285 -5.59 1.30 -13.59
N ALA A 286 -6.30 1.74 -12.55
CA ALA A 286 -6.93 0.84 -11.59
C ALA A 286 -7.91 -0.15 -12.26
N GLY A 287 -8.57 0.31 -13.33
CA GLY A 287 -9.55 -0.48 -14.07
C GLY A 287 -10.74 -0.93 -13.24
N LEU A 288 -10.98 -0.36 -12.06
CA LEU A 288 -12.09 -0.70 -11.17
C LEU A 288 -12.20 -2.21 -10.90
N GLY A 289 -11.05 -2.82 -10.59
CA GLY A 289 -10.91 -4.26 -10.37
C GLY A 289 -10.88 -5.11 -11.64
N SER A 290 -11.23 -4.57 -12.81
CA SER A 290 -11.26 -5.35 -14.05
C SER A 290 -9.87 -5.81 -14.51
N ASN A 291 -8.83 -5.05 -14.14
CA ASN A 291 -7.43 -5.44 -14.36
C ASN A 291 -7.01 -6.57 -13.41
N VAL A 292 -7.40 -6.50 -12.14
CA VAL A 292 -7.22 -7.59 -11.15
C VAL A 292 -7.86 -8.88 -11.68
N ARG A 293 -9.13 -8.80 -12.09
CA ARG A 293 -9.86 -9.94 -12.66
C ARG A 293 -9.23 -10.47 -13.96
N ALA A 294 -8.65 -9.60 -14.79
CA ALA A 294 -7.96 -10.02 -16.00
C ALA A 294 -6.69 -10.81 -15.68
N LEU A 295 -5.87 -10.30 -14.76
CA LEU A 295 -4.65 -10.97 -14.30
C LEU A 295 -4.98 -12.28 -13.58
N ALA A 296 -6.01 -12.31 -12.72
CA ALA A 296 -6.46 -13.54 -12.07
C ALA A 296 -6.85 -14.64 -13.07
N ARG A 297 -7.51 -14.27 -14.18
CA ARG A 297 -7.91 -15.23 -15.23
C ARG A 297 -6.77 -15.66 -16.14
N LYS A 298 -5.81 -14.76 -16.41
CA LYS A 298 -4.71 -15.00 -17.37
C LYS A 298 -3.51 -15.67 -16.70
N GLY A 299 -3.36 -15.51 -15.39
CA GLY A 299 -2.29 -16.11 -14.62
C GLY A 299 -2.47 -17.62 -14.52
N VAL A 300 -1.36 -18.33 -14.56
CA VAL A 300 -1.25 -19.72 -14.13
C VAL A 300 -0.58 -19.71 -12.76
N PHE A 301 -1.15 -20.43 -11.80
CA PHE A 301 -0.68 -20.49 -10.42
C PHE A 301 -0.53 -21.94 -9.99
N ARG A 302 0.35 -22.20 -9.02
CA ARG A 302 0.56 -23.54 -8.44
C ARG A 302 0.14 -23.58 -6.98
N ALA A 303 -0.39 -24.73 -6.56
CA ALA A 303 -0.79 -24.95 -5.18
C ALA A 303 0.39 -24.74 -4.21
N GLY A 304 0.13 -24.12 -3.06
CA GLY A 304 1.09 -23.87 -1.98
C GLY A 304 2.21 -22.86 -2.27
N LYS A 305 2.31 -22.28 -3.48
CA LYS A 305 3.33 -21.24 -3.75
C LYS A 305 2.92 -19.93 -3.13
N TYR A 306 3.70 -19.47 -2.15
CA TYR A 306 3.55 -18.14 -1.59
C TYR A 306 3.83 -17.07 -2.67
N GLN A 307 2.94 -16.08 -2.82
CA GLN A 307 3.10 -14.99 -3.78
C GLN A 307 2.60 -13.67 -3.21
N ILE A 308 3.33 -12.59 -3.47
CA ILE A 308 2.91 -11.23 -3.20
C ILE A 308 2.36 -10.63 -4.49
N ILE A 309 1.12 -10.14 -4.46
CA ILE A 309 0.47 -9.51 -5.61
C ILE A 309 0.23 -8.04 -5.31
N PHE A 310 0.98 -7.17 -5.99
CA PHE A 310 0.86 -5.72 -5.84
C PHE A 310 0.01 -5.11 -6.96
N MET A 311 -1.21 -4.70 -6.61
CA MET A 311 -2.10 -3.96 -7.51
C MET A 311 -1.83 -2.46 -7.38
N ASN A 312 -0.79 -1.99 -8.04
CA ASN A 312 -0.25 -0.63 -7.95
C ASN A 312 -1.01 0.41 -8.80
N GLY A 313 -2.34 0.35 -8.82
CA GLY A 313 -3.22 1.33 -9.45
C GLY A 313 -3.91 2.24 -8.41
N CYS A 314 -4.69 3.22 -8.89
CA CYS A 314 -5.45 4.10 -8.00
C CYS A 314 -6.52 3.35 -7.21
N ASP A 315 -6.56 3.57 -5.89
CA ASP A 315 -7.67 3.13 -5.02
C ASP A 315 -7.97 1.63 -5.13
N THR A 316 -6.97 0.81 -5.44
CA THR A 316 -7.16 -0.63 -5.69
C THR A 316 -7.71 -1.36 -4.48
N PHE A 317 -7.49 -0.86 -3.27
CA PHE A 317 -8.09 -1.39 -2.04
C PHE A 317 -9.62 -1.42 -2.11
N ALA A 318 -10.25 -0.51 -2.86
CA ALA A 318 -11.71 -0.44 -3.01
C ALA A 318 -12.29 -1.45 -4.02
N TYR A 319 -11.46 -2.05 -4.89
CA TYR A 319 -11.94 -2.82 -6.05
C TYR A 319 -11.34 -4.22 -6.22
N VAL A 320 -10.42 -4.64 -5.36
CA VAL A 320 -9.99 -6.04 -5.33
C VAL A 320 -11.16 -6.86 -4.82
N ASP A 321 -11.79 -7.65 -5.68
CA ASP A 321 -13.10 -8.28 -5.46
C ASP A 321 -13.03 -9.80 -5.22
N GLY A 322 -11.92 -10.26 -4.66
CA GLY A 322 -11.71 -11.68 -4.34
C GLY A 322 -11.47 -12.60 -5.55
N ALA A 323 -11.39 -12.08 -6.78
CA ALA A 323 -11.16 -12.90 -7.97
C ALA A 323 -9.84 -13.69 -7.94
N LEU A 324 -8.78 -13.09 -7.39
CA LEU A 324 -7.51 -13.77 -7.14
C LEU A 324 -7.68 -14.87 -6.09
N ALA A 325 -8.27 -14.54 -4.95
CA ALA A 325 -8.52 -15.51 -3.88
C ALA A 325 -9.35 -16.70 -4.38
N SER A 326 -10.40 -16.46 -5.16
CA SER A 326 -11.20 -17.51 -5.79
C SER A 326 -10.38 -18.42 -6.71
N ALA A 327 -9.46 -17.85 -7.50
CA ALA A 327 -8.57 -18.63 -8.35
C ALA A 327 -7.60 -19.50 -7.52
N ARG A 328 -7.14 -19.00 -6.37
CA ARG A 328 -6.23 -19.68 -5.44
C ARG A 328 -6.93 -20.77 -4.63
N ALA A 329 -8.16 -20.54 -4.16
CA ALA A 329 -8.95 -21.53 -3.43
C ALA A 329 -9.23 -22.79 -4.26
N LEU A 330 -9.38 -22.66 -5.58
CA LEU A 330 -9.54 -23.81 -6.48
C LEU A 330 -8.30 -24.72 -6.53
N LEU A 331 -7.12 -24.20 -6.19
CA LEU A 331 -5.85 -24.91 -6.23
C LEU A 331 -5.44 -25.48 -4.86
N ASN A 332 -5.94 -24.90 -3.77
CA ASN A 332 -5.52 -25.21 -2.39
C ASN A 332 -6.72 -25.73 -1.57
N PRO A 333 -6.94 -27.07 -1.52
CA PRO A 333 -8.06 -27.65 -0.75
C PRO A 333 -8.03 -27.35 0.76
N ASP A 334 -6.85 -27.02 1.29
CA ASP A 334 -6.60 -26.63 2.68
C ASP A 334 -6.91 -25.15 2.97
N ASP A 335 -7.22 -24.37 1.93
CA ASP A 335 -7.53 -22.94 2.00
C ASP A 335 -8.78 -22.57 1.16
N PRO A 336 -10.00 -22.78 1.72
CA PRO A 336 -11.23 -22.48 1.01
C PRO A 336 -11.50 -20.98 0.83
N THR A 337 -10.83 -20.09 1.56
CA THR A 337 -10.94 -18.63 1.37
C THR A 337 -10.01 -18.15 0.25
N GLY A 338 -8.93 -18.89 -0.03
CA GLY A 338 -8.00 -18.61 -1.12
C GLY A 338 -7.02 -17.47 -0.82
N THR A 339 -6.96 -17.05 0.44
CA THR A 339 -6.14 -15.96 0.94
C THR A 339 -4.79 -16.44 1.48
N ARG A 340 -4.67 -17.73 1.85
CA ARG A 340 -3.38 -18.30 2.22
C ARG A 340 -2.42 -18.37 1.05
N TYR A 341 -1.14 -18.34 1.37
CA TYR A 341 -0.04 -18.32 0.42
C TYR A 341 -0.12 -17.11 -0.53
N MET A 342 -0.84 -16.04 -0.18
CA MET A 342 -1.01 -14.89 -1.04
C MET A 342 -1.23 -13.59 -0.27
N ASP A 343 -0.21 -12.74 -0.30
CA ASP A 343 -0.33 -11.38 0.20
C ASP A 343 -0.77 -10.44 -0.93
N ILE A 344 -1.87 -9.71 -0.73
CA ILE A 344 -2.33 -8.70 -1.68
C ILE A 344 -1.95 -7.31 -1.18
N VAL A 345 -1.05 -6.66 -1.91
CA VAL A 345 -0.69 -5.26 -1.69
C VAL A 345 -1.55 -4.36 -2.58
N THR A 346 -2.14 -3.33 -2.00
CA THR A 346 -3.05 -2.40 -2.69
C THR A 346 -2.79 -0.96 -2.28
N ASN A 347 -3.36 -0.01 -3.01
CA ASN A 347 -3.37 1.40 -2.64
C ASN A 347 -4.76 1.82 -2.13
N ALA A 348 -4.78 2.48 -0.97
CA ALA A 348 -5.95 3.16 -0.41
C ALA A 348 -6.10 4.61 -0.93
N GLN A 349 -5.25 5.02 -1.87
CA GLN A 349 -5.23 6.34 -2.50
C GLN A 349 -4.82 6.23 -3.98
N PRO A 350 -4.98 7.30 -4.77
CA PRO A 350 -4.49 7.32 -6.14
C PRO A 350 -2.99 7.02 -6.25
N SER A 351 -2.64 6.08 -7.14
CA SER A 351 -1.27 5.72 -7.49
C SER A 351 -0.90 6.39 -8.80
N TYR A 352 0.08 7.30 -8.76
CA TYR A 352 0.53 8.01 -9.96
C TYR A 352 1.59 7.21 -10.71
N PHE A 353 1.54 7.24 -12.04
CA PHE A 353 2.56 6.67 -12.93
C PHE A 353 3.99 7.01 -12.52
N ALA A 354 4.24 8.25 -12.11
CA ALA A 354 5.54 8.72 -11.65
C ALA A 354 6.06 8.05 -10.36
N SER A 355 5.17 7.41 -9.58
CA SER A 355 5.49 6.74 -8.31
C SER A 355 5.58 5.22 -8.46
N ASN A 356 4.97 4.64 -9.52
CA ASN A 356 4.93 3.19 -9.76
C ASN A 356 6.30 2.51 -9.69
N ALA A 357 7.26 2.99 -10.50
CA ALA A 357 8.60 2.42 -10.55
C ALA A 357 9.33 2.42 -9.20
N ARG A 358 9.11 3.43 -8.36
CA ARG A 358 9.74 3.53 -7.04
C ARG A 358 9.10 2.59 -6.03
N ALA A 359 7.79 2.41 -6.10
CA ALA A 359 7.07 1.48 -5.23
C ALA A 359 7.49 0.03 -5.51
N ASP A 360 7.54 -0.37 -6.79
CA ASP A 360 8.03 -1.70 -7.16
C ASP A 360 9.48 -1.93 -6.71
N LEU A 361 10.37 -0.95 -6.91
CA LEU A 361 11.75 -1.07 -6.43
C LEU A 361 11.84 -1.13 -4.90
N ALA A 362 10.95 -0.45 -4.17
CA ALA A 362 10.91 -0.52 -2.71
C ALA A 362 10.56 -1.93 -2.23
N LEU A 363 9.57 -2.59 -2.85
CA LEU A 363 9.27 -4.01 -2.60
C LEU A 363 10.48 -4.90 -2.92
N ILE A 364 11.06 -4.76 -4.12
CA ILE A 364 12.22 -5.56 -4.54
C ILE A 364 13.37 -5.41 -3.54
N ARG A 365 13.71 -4.18 -3.14
CA ARG A 365 14.76 -3.92 -2.12
C ARG A 365 14.43 -4.57 -0.77
N GLY A 366 13.16 -4.51 -0.37
CA GLY A 366 12.66 -5.19 0.82
C GLY A 366 12.93 -6.70 0.75
N LEU A 367 12.46 -7.35 -0.31
CA LEU A 367 12.55 -8.80 -0.50
C LEU A 367 13.98 -9.30 -0.73
N VAL A 368 14.84 -8.50 -1.37
CA VAL A 368 16.29 -8.76 -1.50
C VAL A 368 17.02 -8.68 -0.15
N SER A 369 16.47 -8.00 0.85
CA SER A 369 17.10 -7.85 2.17
C SER A 369 16.97 -9.11 3.06
N TYR A 370 17.06 -10.33 2.51
CA TYR A 370 16.84 -11.58 3.25
C TYR A 370 17.81 -11.82 4.42
N SER A 371 18.99 -11.18 4.43
CA SER A 371 19.93 -11.25 5.55
C SER A 371 19.64 -10.23 6.67
N ALA A 372 18.79 -9.24 6.39
CA ALA A 372 18.27 -8.28 7.35
C ALA A 372 16.79 -7.99 6.99
N PRO A 373 15.90 -8.98 7.21
CA PRO A 373 14.51 -8.93 6.74
C PRO A 373 13.79 -7.69 7.24
N ARG A 374 12.83 -7.21 6.44
CA ARG A 374 12.04 -6.01 6.75
C ARG A 374 10.57 -6.36 6.87
N THR A 375 9.90 -5.73 7.84
CA THR A 375 8.44 -5.79 7.94
C THR A 375 7.79 -5.10 6.74
N TYR A 376 6.51 -5.41 6.49
CA TYR A 376 5.73 -4.69 5.50
C TYR A 376 5.69 -3.18 5.77
N GLN A 377 5.55 -2.74 7.02
CA GLN A 377 5.59 -1.31 7.36
C GLN A 377 6.93 -0.68 6.95
N ALA A 378 8.05 -1.33 7.26
CA ALA A 378 9.39 -0.83 6.92
C ALA A 378 9.61 -0.76 5.39
N ILE A 379 9.03 -1.70 4.64
CA ILE A 379 9.05 -1.67 3.17
C ILE A 379 8.19 -0.50 2.65
N PHE A 380 6.96 -0.35 3.14
CA PHE A 380 6.02 0.69 2.70
C PHE A 380 6.49 2.11 3.05
N LYS A 381 7.22 2.28 4.15
CA LYS A 381 7.84 3.55 4.55
C LYS A 381 8.81 4.11 3.50
N ALA A 382 9.35 3.26 2.63
CA ALA A 382 10.23 3.67 1.52
C ALA A 382 9.48 4.07 0.23
N MET A 383 8.15 3.94 0.20
CA MET A 383 7.31 4.30 -0.94
C MET A 383 6.88 5.77 -0.90
N ASP A 384 6.31 6.28 -1.99
CA ASP A 384 5.76 7.65 -2.00
C ASP A 384 4.59 7.72 -1.01
N PRO A 385 4.60 8.58 0.02
CA PRO A 385 3.53 8.66 1.03
C PRO A 385 2.20 9.20 0.47
N ARG A 386 2.13 9.56 -0.81
CA ARG A 386 0.88 9.78 -1.54
C ARG A 386 0.18 8.46 -1.87
N GLN A 387 0.94 7.39 -2.10
CA GLN A 387 0.45 6.01 -2.20
C GLN A 387 0.27 5.49 -0.78
N ILE A 388 -0.96 5.51 -0.27
CA ILE A 388 -1.27 4.89 1.02
C ILE A 388 -1.36 3.39 0.79
N VAL A 389 -0.25 2.68 0.97
CA VAL A 389 -0.14 1.26 0.67
C VAL A 389 -0.62 0.41 1.85
N VAL A 390 -1.34 -0.66 1.53
CA VAL A 390 -1.93 -1.62 2.47
C VAL A 390 -1.60 -3.03 1.98
N VAL A 391 -1.34 -3.95 2.90
CA VAL A 391 -1.36 -5.40 2.63
C VAL A 391 -2.46 -6.09 3.43
N THR A 392 -3.07 -7.08 2.80
CA THR A 392 -4.07 -8.03 3.34
C THR A 392 -3.74 -9.44 2.87
N GLY A 393 -4.33 -10.48 3.45
CA GLY A 393 -3.96 -11.88 3.16
C GLY A 393 -2.76 -12.40 3.95
N GLU A 394 -2.26 -11.61 4.90
CA GLU A 394 -1.08 -11.95 5.73
C GLU A 394 -1.44 -12.74 7.01
N GLU A 395 -2.61 -13.39 7.03
CA GLU A 395 -3.07 -14.20 8.17
C GLU A 395 -2.18 -15.41 8.45
N ASP A 396 -1.58 -15.98 7.41
CA ASP A 396 -0.68 -17.12 7.49
C ASP A 396 0.79 -16.72 7.46
N ASN A 397 1.10 -15.42 7.49
CA ASN A 397 2.49 -14.98 7.64
C ASN A 397 2.96 -15.22 9.08
N ASP A 398 3.81 -16.22 9.25
CA ASP A 398 4.43 -16.65 10.50
C ASP A 398 5.96 -16.51 10.49
N TYR A 399 6.55 -15.99 9.40
CA TYR A 399 7.97 -15.71 9.32
C TYR A 399 8.42 -14.73 10.40
N GLU A 400 9.30 -15.22 11.27
CA GLU A 400 10.03 -14.43 12.23
C GLU A 400 11.53 -14.52 11.92
N PRO A 401 12.19 -13.39 11.60
CA PRO A 401 13.64 -13.39 11.45
C PRO A 401 14.32 -13.80 12.76
N ALA A 402 15.25 -14.75 12.68
CA ALA A 402 16.12 -15.12 13.78
C ALA A 402 17.14 -14.00 14.03
N PHE A 403 16.80 -12.99 14.83
CA PHE A 403 17.77 -12.02 15.30
C PHE A 403 18.71 -12.68 16.31
N ALA A 404 20.02 -12.49 16.13
CA ALA A 404 20.96 -12.80 17.19
C ALA A 404 20.61 -11.96 18.43
N HIS A 405 20.78 -12.54 19.62
CA HIS A 405 20.61 -11.77 20.85
C HIS A 405 21.63 -10.62 20.85
N TRP A 406 21.13 -9.39 20.88
CA TRP A 406 21.99 -8.21 20.89
C TRP A 406 22.53 -7.98 22.30
N GLU A 407 23.81 -8.29 22.50
CA GLU A 407 24.52 -8.11 23.79
C GLU A 407 24.76 -6.62 24.13
N GLY A 408 24.46 -5.72 23.19
CA GLY A 408 24.77 -4.30 23.31
C GLY A 408 26.17 -3.96 22.78
N PHE A 409 26.59 -2.72 23.05
CA PHE A 409 27.94 -2.26 22.71
C PHE A 409 28.44 -1.20 23.69
N GLU A 410 29.74 -0.96 23.63
CA GLU A 410 30.41 0.17 24.29
C GLU A 410 31.47 0.73 23.33
N VAL A 411 31.43 2.04 23.10
CA VAL A 411 32.36 2.76 22.22
C VAL A 411 32.87 4.00 22.94
N HIS A 412 34.17 4.21 22.88
CA HIS A 412 34.84 5.35 23.49
C HIS A 412 35.27 6.34 22.40
N GLY A 413 35.21 7.63 22.68
CA GLY A 413 35.65 8.64 21.73
C GLY A 413 35.79 10.04 22.31
N PHE A 414 36.11 10.97 21.43
CA PHE A 414 36.16 12.40 21.72
C PHE A 414 35.46 13.16 20.61
N VAL A 415 34.86 14.29 20.95
CA VAL A 415 34.32 15.26 19.99
C VAL A 415 34.77 16.66 20.40
N ALA A 416 35.25 17.45 19.45
CA ALA A 416 35.44 18.88 19.61
C ALA A 416 34.13 19.64 19.40
N ARG A 417 34.15 20.95 19.64
CA ARG A 417 33.02 21.84 19.37
C ARG A 417 32.56 21.69 17.91
N ASP A 418 31.27 21.46 17.72
CA ASP A 418 30.59 21.25 16.44
C ASP A 418 30.95 19.97 15.68
N GLU A 419 31.84 19.13 16.23
CA GLU A 419 32.14 17.81 15.69
C GLU A 419 31.04 16.80 16.08
N ALA A 420 30.81 15.81 15.22
CA ALA A 420 29.82 14.76 15.42
C ALA A 420 30.41 13.38 15.16
N PHE A 421 30.44 12.53 16.19
CA PHE A 421 30.65 11.10 16.06
C PHE A 421 29.34 10.42 15.71
N ARG A 422 29.37 9.40 14.84
CA ARG A 422 28.18 8.66 14.40
C ARG A 422 28.38 7.16 14.60
N TYR A 423 27.32 6.50 15.05
CA TYR A 423 27.24 5.05 15.21
C TYR A 423 25.90 4.56 14.69
N GLN A 424 25.86 3.34 14.16
CA GLN A 424 24.63 2.66 13.81
C GLN A 424 24.66 1.25 14.39
N THR A 425 23.54 0.80 14.94
CA THR A 425 23.41 -0.59 15.40
C THR A 425 23.31 -1.54 14.20
N GLU A 426 23.42 -2.83 14.46
CA GLU A 426 22.78 -3.83 13.60
C GLU A 426 21.24 -3.72 13.70
N THR A 427 20.51 -4.48 12.88
CA THR A 427 19.05 -4.53 12.99
C THR A 427 18.68 -5.19 14.32
N LEU A 428 18.10 -4.41 15.22
CA LEU A 428 17.65 -4.88 16.52
C LEU A 428 16.22 -5.40 16.41
N PRO A 429 15.84 -6.47 17.13
CA PRO A 429 14.45 -6.93 17.17
C PRO A 429 13.51 -5.88 17.78
N ALA A 430 12.19 -6.08 17.64
CA ALA A 430 11.21 -5.30 18.39
C ALA A 430 11.45 -5.49 19.89
N GLY A 431 11.39 -4.40 20.64
CA GLY A 431 11.78 -4.42 22.04
C GLY A 431 12.17 -3.06 22.58
N ARG A 432 12.62 -3.05 23.83
CA ARG A 432 13.05 -1.84 24.52
C ARG A 432 14.57 -1.85 24.64
N TYR A 433 15.15 -0.69 24.40
CA TYR A 433 16.59 -0.47 24.40
C TYR A 433 16.91 0.83 25.13
N SER A 434 18.10 0.89 25.70
CA SER A 434 18.64 2.09 26.31
C SER A 434 20.00 2.41 25.69
N PHE A 435 20.09 3.61 25.12
CA PHE A 435 21.35 4.17 24.63
C PHE A 435 21.80 5.29 25.56
N SER A 436 23.05 5.27 26.00
CA SER A 436 23.54 6.25 26.97
C SER A 436 24.94 6.73 26.62
N ILE A 437 25.21 8.00 26.93
CA ILE A 437 26.56 8.53 26.98
C ILE A 437 26.94 8.88 28.42
N ALA A 438 28.21 8.62 28.75
CA ALA A 438 28.87 9.15 29.95
C ALA A 438 30.20 9.77 29.53
N GLY A 439 30.69 10.80 30.22
CA GLY A 439 31.95 11.43 29.85
C GLY A 439 32.22 12.75 30.56
N ASP A 440 33.16 13.52 30.02
CA ASP A 440 33.49 14.87 30.47
C ASP A 440 33.13 15.92 29.40
N GLY A 441 33.23 17.20 29.76
CA GLY A 441 32.85 18.30 28.89
C GLY A 441 31.34 18.37 28.64
N ASP A 442 30.99 18.77 27.43
CA ASP A 442 29.61 18.97 26.96
C ASP A 442 29.45 18.23 25.62
N ALA A 443 28.96 16.99 25.69
CA ALA A 443 28.65 16.16 24.54
C ALA A 443 27.20 15.69 24.65
N ASP A 444 26.46 15.84 23.56
CA ASP A 444 25.03 15.52 23.50
C ASP A 444 24.77 14.31 22.62
N LEU A 445 23.87 13.45 23.06
CA LEU A 445 23.35 12.28 22.36
C LEU A 445 22.08 12.64 21.55
N TYR A 446 22.08 12.22 20.30
CA TYR A 446 20.93 12.23 19.41
C TYR A 446 20.71 10.81 18.91
N ALA A 447 19.50 10.29 19.04
CA ALA A 447 19.12 8.97 18.54
C ALA A 447 17.93 9.08 17.59
N ARG A 448 17.91 8.24 16.55
CA ARG A 448 16.82 8.16 15.58
C ARG A 448 16.72 6.78 14.93
N ILE A 449 15.51 6.29 14.73
CA ILE A 449 15.19 4.98 14.17
C ILE A 449 15.14 5.08 12.63
N ASP A 450 15.83 4.18 11.94
CA ASP A 450 15.90 4.00 10.48
C ASP A 450 16.27 5.25 9.66
N ALA A 451 16.79 6.29 10.31
CA ALA A 451 17.25 7.51 9.66
C ALA A 451 18.35 8.16 10.49
N LEU A 452 19.28 8.84 9.82
CA LEU A 452 20.34 9.58 10.50
C LEU A 452 19.73 10.74 11.34
N PRO A 453 20.14 10.88 12.61
CA PRO A 453 19.79 12.05 13.41
C PRO A 453 20.49 13.31 12.89
N THR A 454 19.82 14.44 13.05
CA THR A 454 20.36 15.79 12.83
C THR A 454 20.09 16.64 14.06
N THR A 455 20.65 17.86 14.13
CA THR A 455 20.37 18.79 15.23
C THR A 455 18.91 19.26 15.29
N THR A 456 18.12 19.01 14.23
CA THR A 456 16.71 19.40 14.14
C THR A 456 15.74 18.23 13.95
N ALA A 457 16.25 17.01 13.75
CA ALA A 457 15.44 15.81 13.52
C ALA A 457 16.06 14.62 14.26
N PHE A 458 15.40 14.21 15.33
CA PHE A 458 15.79 13.14 16.24
C PHE A 458 14.53 12.56 16.89
N ASP A 459 14.58 11.28 17.27
CA ASP A 459 13.51 10.64 18.04
C ASP A 459 13.76 10.78 19.55
N CYS A 460 15.03 10.87 19.95
CA CYS A 460 15.43 11.17 21.31
C CYS A 460 16.66 12.10 21.35
N ARG A 461 16.57 13.10 22.23
CA ARG A 461 17.67 13.97 22.68
C ARG A 461 17.38 14.39 24.14
N PRO A 462 18.18 13.95 25.12
CA PRO A 462 18.03 14.37 26.50
C PRO A 462 18.46 15.84 26.60
N TYR A 463 17.65 16.70 27.23
CA TYR A 463 18.04 18.11 27.47
C TYR A 463 18.85 18.22 28.77
N ALA A 464 19.84 17.35 28.95
CA ALA A 464 20.64 17.32 30.16
C ALA A 464 21.82 18.31 30.07
N GLY A 465 22.34 18.73 31.22
CA GLY A 465 23.59 19.50 31.25
C GLY A 465 24.79 18.56 31.35
N GLY A 466 25.68 18.59 30.37
CA GLY A 466 26.91 17.79 30.32
C GLY A 466 26.73 16.39 29.72
N SER A 467 27.82 15.63 29.64
CA SER A 467 27.91 14.38 28.85
C SER A 467 27.31 13.12 29.51
N ALA A 468 26.31 13.26 30.38
CA ALA A 468 25.63 12.17 31.07
C ALA A 468 24.16 12.10 30.64
N GLU A 469 23.91 11.41 29.53
CA GLU A 469 22.62 11.41 28.85
C GLU A 469 22.13 10.00 28.53
N GLN A 470 20.81 9.80 28.54
CA GLN A 470 20.18 8.52 28.27
C GLN A 470 18.95 8.68 27.37
N CYS A 471 18.87 7.82 26.36
CA CYS A 471 17.76 7.69 25.43
C CYS A 471 17.14 6.29 25.52
N PRO A 472 16.03 6.12 26.26
CA PRO A 472 15.21 4.93 26.14
C PRO A 472 14.49 4.93 24.80
N MET A 473 14.47 3.80 24.11
CA MET A 473 13.85 3.64 22.79
C MET A 473 13.05 2.35 22.76
N THR A 474 11.83 2.43 22.22
CA THR A 474 11.01 1.27 21.89
C THR A 474 11.02 1.10 20.38
N LEU A 475 11.42 -0.08 19.93
CA LEU A 475 11.25 -0.51 18.55
C LEU A 475 9.96 -1.33 18.46
N GLU A 476 8.92 -0.76 17.85
CA GLU A 476 7.64 -1.46 17.58
C GLU A 476 7.81 -2.56 16.54
N THR A 477 8.78 -2.39 15.65
CA THR A 477 9.22 -3.38 14.67
C THR A 477 10.74 -3.42 14.67
N PRO A 478 11.37 -4.52 14.24
CA PRO A 478 12.81 -4.57 14.11
C PRO A 478 13.34 -3.43 13.21
N GLY A 479 14.45 -2.83 13.61
CA GLY A 479 14.94 -1.60 13.01
C GLY A 479 16.36 -1.27 13.41
N VAL A 480 16.95 -0.27 12.75
CA VAL A 480 18.30 0.21 13.03
C VAL A 480 18.22 1.52 13.81
N VAL A 481 18.97 1.61 14.91
CA VAL A 481 19.10 2.87 15.66
C VAL A 481 20.37 3.58 15.22
N HIS A 482 20.20 4.79 14.69
CA HIS A 482 21.28 5.70 14.35
C HIS A 482 21.53 6.66 15.50
N LEU A 483 22.78 6.72 15.96
CA LEU A 483 23.23 7.52 17.08
C LEU A 483 24.23 8.57 16.60
N MET A 484 24.13 9.77 17.15
CA MET A 484 25.09 10.85 16.95
C MET A 484 25.46 11.43 18.30
N VAL A 485 26.77 11.57 18.56
CA VAL A 485 27.31 12.29 19.71
C VAL A 485 27.93 13.59 19.19
N ARG A 486 27.46 14.75 19.66
CA ARG A 486 27.93 16.07 19.19
C ARG A 486 28.58 16.86 20.32
N GLY A 487 29.75 17.45 20.07
CA GLY A 487 30.47 18.27 21.05
C GLY A 487 30.04 19.73 21.04
N TYR A 488 29.88 20.31 22.24
CA TYR A 488 29.59 21.72 22.48
C TYR A 488 30.69 22.46 23.26
N ALA A 489 31.53 21.72 23.98
CA ALA A 489 32.75 22.23 24.59
C ALA A 489 33.95 22.15 23.61
N ASP A 490 35.07 22.78 23.96
CA ASP A 490 36.29 22.75 23.13
C ASP A 490 36.80 21.31 22.91
N ARG A 491 36.60 20.44 23.90
CA ARG A 491 36.79 19.00 23.80
C ARG A 491 35.96 18.29 24.86
N SER A 492 35.24 17.25 24.44
CA SER A 492 34.47 16.36 25.31
C SER A 492 34.87 14.91 25.02
N SER A 493 35.12 14.11 26.04
CA SER A 493 35.21 12.65 25.95
C SER A 493 33.85 12.02 26.16
N PHE A 494 33.61 10.88 25.55
CA PHE A 494 32.39 10.13 25.74
C PHE A 494 32.63 8.62 25.72
N VAL A 495 31.77 7.92 26.44
CA VAL A 495 31.55 6.48 26.39
C VAL A 495 30.09 6.28 25.99
N LEU A 496 29.88 5.89 24.73
CA LEU A 496 28.56 5.57 24.19
C LEU A 496 28.28 4.10 24.42
N THR A 497 27.15 3.79 25.04
CA THR A 497 26.68 2.43 25.30
C THR A 497 25.29 2.22 24.73
N GLY A 498 25.01 1.01 24.28
CA GLY A 498 23.67 0.54 23.93
C GLY A 498 23.42 -0.80 24.59
N ARG A 499 22.24 -1.00 25.19
CA ARG A 499 21.84 -2.26 25.84
C ARG A 499 20.34 -2.53 25.64
N PRO A 500 19.90 -3.80 25.62
CA PRO A 500 18.50 -4.14 25.87
C PRO A 500 18.06 -3.60 27.24
N ASP A 501 16.82 -3.13 27.34
CA ASP A 501 16.17 -2.68 28.60
C ASP A 501 15.46 -3.85 29.29
#